data_AF-A0AAV0PB56-F1
#
_entry.id   AF-A0AAV0PB56-F1
#
_cell.length_a   1.000
_cell.length_b   1.000
_cell.length_c   1.000
_cell.angle_alpha   90.00
_cell.angle_beta   90.00
_cell.angle_gamma   90.00
#
_symmetry.space_group_name_H-M   'P 1'
#
loop_
_entity.id
_entity.type
_entity.pdbx_description
1 polymer ?
#
loop_
_entity_poly.entity_id
_entity_poly.type
_entity_poly.pdbx_seq_one_letter_code
_entity_poly.pdbx_strand_id
1 'polypeptide(L)'
;MRKHLGACAEIYDVIINDEIPEAVQAVRLGDPKFGEEAMNDSAAEPGSCDDEFGAGKASPLAEQNQAVRGAAAVTAAIIRLLL
;
A
#
# COMPACT_ATOMS: atom_id res chain seq x y z
N MET A 1 -20.01 9.57 1.94
CA MET A 1 -18.97 9.84 0.91
C MET A 1 -17.77 10.59 1.48
N ARG A 2 -17.91 11.82 2.02
CA ARG A 2 -16.76 12.56 2.63
C ARG A 2 -16.03 11.79 3.73
N LYS A 3 -16.77 11.12 4.63
CA LYS A 3 -16.18 10.30 5.70
C LYS A 3 -15.33 9.14 5.14
N HIS A 4 -15.88 8.36 4.21
CA HIS A 4 -15.19 7.22 3.59
C HIS A 4 -13.95 7.65 2.81
N LEU A 5 -14.03 8.76 2.07
CA LEU A 5 -12.86 9.33 1.40
C LEU A 5 -11.81 9.86 2.39
N GLY A 6 -12.23 10.34 3.57
CA GLY A 6 -11.32 10.72 4.65
C GLY A 6 -10.53 9.52 5.18
N ALA A 7 -11.20 8.39 5.43
CA ALA A 7 -10.53 7.16 5.84
C ALA A 7 -9.56 6.65 4.76
N CYS A 8 -9.94 6.71 3.47
CA CYS A 8 -9.01 6.42 2.39
C CYS A 8 -7.80 7.36 2.40
N ALA A 9 -8.00 8.65 2.66
CA ALA A 9 -6.88 9.61 2.70
C ALA A 9 -5.91 9.30 3.83
N GLU A 10 -6.39 8.88 5.00
CA GLU A 10 -5.55 8.43 6.13
C GLU A 10 -4.73 7.19 5.75
N ILE A 11 -5.33 6.21 5.07
CA ILE A 11 -4.62 5.03 4.55
C ILE A 11 -3.52 5.44 3.55
N TYR A 12 -3.85 6.29 2.56
CA TYR A 12 -2.86 6.72 1.58
C TYR A 12 -1.76 7.59 2.19
N ASP A 13 -2.03 8.30 3.29
CA ASP A 13 -1.01 9.06 4.01
C ASP A 13 0.06 8.14 4.60
N VAL A 14 -0.34 7.01 5.21
CA VAL A 14 0.57 5.97 5.72
C VAL A 14 1.40 5.36 4.58
N ILE A 15 0.75 4.92 3.50
CA ILE A 15 1.46 4.32 2.35
C ILE A 15 2.52 5.28 1.78
N ILE A 16 2.16 6.56 1.58
CA ILE A 16 3.01 7.54 0.90
C ILE A 16 4.12 8.06 1.81
N ASN A 17 3.82 8.35 3.07
CA ASN A 17 4.75 9.04 3.97
C ASN A 17 5.54 8.11 4.90
N ASP A 18 5.06 6.88 5.12
CA ASP A 18 5.72 5.93 6.01
C ASP A 18 6.27 4.73 5.23
N GLU A 19 5.41 3.90 4.63
CA GLU A 19 5.81 2.60 4.08
C GLU A 19 6.72 2.70 2.84
N ILE A 20 6.41 3.60 1.89
CA ILE A 20 7.28 3.81 0.71
C ILE A 20 8.66 4.33 1.13
N PRO A 21 8.79 5.39 1.96
CA PRO A 21 10.08 5.82 2.49
C PRO A 21 10.81 4.75 3.29
N GLU A 22 10.10 3.95 4.07
CA GLU A 22 10.65 2.83 4.84
C GLU A 22 11.29 1.78 3.90
N ALA A 23 10.55 1.31 2.90
CA ALA A 23 11.08 0.35 1.93
C ALA A 23 12.29 0.90 1.17
N VAL A 24 12.25 2.18 0.77
CA VAL A 24 13.39 2.83 0.11
C VAL A 24 14.63 2.87 1.01
N GLN A 25 14.47 3.20 2.28
CA GLN A 25 15.58 3.22 3.24
C GLN A 25 16.12 1.81 3.50
N ALA A 26 15.22 0.85 3.74
CA ALA A 26 15.55 -0.54 4.01
C ALA A 26 16.40 -1.16 2.89
N VAL A 27 15.96 -0.99 1.63
CA VAL A 27 16.72 -1.45 0.45
C VAL A 27 18.08 -0.75 0.35
N ARG A 28 18.15 0.56 0.60
CA ARG A 28 19.41 1.32 0.52
C ARG A 28 20.42 0.95 1.61
N LEU A 29 19.94 0.61 2.80
CA LEU A 29 20.78 0.28 3.96
C LEU A 29 21.14 -1.21 4.03
N GLY A 30 20.67 -2.02 3.09
CA GLY A 30 20.98 -3.45 3.03
C GLY A 30 20.11 -4.31 3.95
N ASP A 31 18.91 -3.84 4.29
CA ASP A 31 17.87 -4.61 4.98
C ASP A 31 16.65 -4.85 4.06
N PRO A 32 16.81 -5.68 3.00
CA PRO A 32 15.72 -5.95 2.07
C PRO A 32 14.54 -6.67 2.71
N LYS A 33 14.70 -7.32 3.88
CA LYS A 33 13.60 -8.01 4.54
C LYS A 33 12.56 -7.02 5.05
N PHE A 34 13.03 -5.96 5.69
CA PHE A 34 12.17 -4.87 6.15
C PHE A 34 11.50 -4.14 4.97
N GLY A 35 12.24 -3.97 3.85
CA GLY A 35 11.65 -3.37 2.65
C GLY A 35 10.60 -4.24 1.94
N GLU A 36 10.75 -5.57 1.99
CA GLU A 36 9.72 -6.50 1.50
C GLU A 36 8.45 -6.40 2.36
N GLU A 37 8.60 -6.32 3.68
CA GLU A 37 7.48 -6.19 4.63
C GLU A 37 6.69 -4.91 4.39
N ALA A 38 7.35 -3.75 4.37
CA ALA A 38 6.68 -2.46 4.10
C ALA A 38 5.91 -2.46 2.76
N MET A 39 6.44 -3.09 1.70
CA MET A 39 5.74 -3.16 0.41
C MET A 39 4.62 -4.20 0.36
N ASN A 40 4.65 -5.22 1.22
CA ASN A 40 3.50 -6.12 1.39
C ASN A 40 2.36 -5.38 2.12
N ASP A 41 2.68 -4.55 3.11
CA ASP A 41 1.68 -3.74 3.82
C ASP A 41 1.04 -2.72 2.85
N SER A 42 1.84 -1.99 2.06
CA SER A 42 1.33 -1.12 0.97
C SER A 42 0.46 -1.85 -0.06
N ALA A 43 0.65 -3.16 -0.22
CA ALA A 43 -0.16 -3.99 -1.11
C ALA A 43 -1.47 -4.49 -0.46
N ALA A 44 -1.60 -4.41 0.86
CA ALA A 44 -2.78 -4.82 1.60
C ALA A 44 -3.69 -3.63 1.93
N GLU A 45 -3.10 -2.52 2.40
CA GLU A 45 -3.84 -1.38 2.96
C GLU A 45 -4.91 -0.75 2.04
N PRO A 46 -4.73 -0.63 0.71
CA PRO A 46 -5.78 -0.09 -0.15
C PRO A 46 -7.09 -0.90 -0.13
N GLY A 47 -7.09 -2.15 0.36
CA GLY A 47 -8.31 -2.92 0.61
C GLY A 47 -9.19 -2.32 1.68
N SER A 48 -8.60 -1.76 2.74
CA SER A 48 -9.36 -1.09 3.79
C SER A 48 -10.08 0.17 3.27
N CYS A 49 -9.52 0.85 2.26
CA CYS A 49 -10.22 1.95 1.59
C CYS A 49 -11.45 1.47 0.79
N ASP A 50 -11.43 0.28 0.20
CA ASP A 50 -12.61 -0.28 -0.46
C ASP A 50 -13.71 -0.65 0.54
N ASP A 51 -13.31 -1.25 1.67
CA ASP A 51 -14.22 -1.73 2.71
C ASP A 51 -15.04 -0.59 3.34
N GLU A 52 -14.51 0.63 3.36
CA GLU A 52 -15.20 1.83 3.84
C GLU A 52 -16.49 2.14 3.06
N PHE A 53 -16.61 1.68 1.80
CA PHE A 53 -17.81 1.92 0.98
C PHE A 53 -18.89 0.85 1.18
N GLY A 54 -18.59 -0.21 1.93
CA GLY A 54 -19.49 -1.29 2.28
C GLY A 54 -19.58 -2.41 1.24
N ALA A 55 -19.98 -3.60 1.70
CA ALA A 55 -20.01 -4.81 0.87
C ALA A 55 -20.85 -4.63 -0.41
N GLY A 56 -20.26 -5.02 -1.54
CA GLY A 56 -20.91 -4.96 -2.86
C GLY A 56 -20.96 -3.58 -3.49
N LYS A 57 -20.33 -2.55 -2.90
CA LYS A 57 -20.18 -1.23 -3.49
C LYS A 57 -18.72 -0.98 -3.86
N ALA A 58 -18.50 -0.57 -5.11
CA ALA A 58 -17.16 -0.16 -5.53
C ALA A 58 -16.82 1.21 -4.92
N SER A 59 -15.61 1.31 -4.38
CA SER A 59 -15.00 2.60 -4.09
C SER A 59 -14.87 3.42 -5.39
N PRO A 60 -15.07 4.75 -5.35
CA PRO A 60 -14.71 5.62 -6.47
C PRO A 60 -13.19 5.62 -6.76
N LEU A 61 -12.38 5.01 -5.87
CA LEU A 61 -10.94 4.82 -6.02
C LEU A 61 -10.55 3.37 -6.36
N ALA A 62 -11.51 2.51 -6.73
CA ALA A 62 -11.24 1.07 -6.91
C ALA A 62 -10.08 0.78 -7.88
N GLU A 63 -10.02 1.50 -9.00
CA GLU A 63 -8.94 1.35 -9.98
C GLU A 63 -7.58 1.80 -9.42
N GLN A 64 -7.54 2.91 -8.68
CA GLN A 64 -6.34 3.43 -8.03
C GLN A 64 -5.86 2.48 -6.92
N ASN A 65 -6.79 1.99 -6.11
CA ASN A 65 -6.51 1.00 -5.07
C ASN A 65 -5.96 -0.28 -5.70
N GLN A 66 -6.48 -0.72 -6.84
CA GLN A 66 -5.94 -1.89 -7.55
C GLN A 66 -4.54 -1.62 -8.12
N ALA A 67 -4.30 -0.43 -8.69
CA ALA A 67 -3.01 -0.06 -9.23
C ALA A 67 -1.91 -0.04 -8.16
N VAL A 68 -2.20 0.55 -7.00
CA VAL A 68 -1.27 0.60 -5.85
C VAL A 68 -0.97 -0.80 -5.35
N ARG A 69 -2.00 -1.64 -5.16
CA ARG A 69 -1.81 -3.04 -4.75
C ARG A 69 -0.93 -3.83 -5.71
N GLY A 70 -1.15 -3.67 -7.01
CA GLY A 70 -0.33 -4.34 -8.03
C GLY A 70 1.12 -3.84 -8.02
N ALA A 71 1.33 -2.52 -7.97
CA ALA A 71 2.66 -1.93 -7.94
C ALA A 71 3.45 -2.32 -6.68
N ALA A 72 2.82 -2.26 -5.51
CA ALA A 72 3.40 -2.63 -4.23
C ALA A 72 3.75 -4.13 -4.19
N ALA A 73 2.86 -5.02 -4.63
CA ALA A 73 3.12 -6.46 -4.68
C ALA A 73 4.28 -6.82 -5.63
N VAL A 74 4.35 -6.18 -6.81
CA VAL A 74 5.49 -6.35 -7.72
C VAL A 74 6.79 -5.84 -7.09
N THR A 75 6.73 -4.71 -6.39
CA THR A 75 7.90 -4.14 -5.70
C THR A 75 8.38 -5.06 -4.59
N ALA A 76 7.49 -5.58 -3.75
CA ALA A 76 7.81 -6.58 -2.73
C ALA A 76 8.49 -7.82 -3.34
N ALA A 77 7.94 -8.33 -4.46
CA ALA A 77 8.52 -9.47 -5.16
C ALA A 77 9.92 -9.18 -5.72
N ILE A 78 10.20 -7.96 -6.19
CA ILE A 78 11.53 -7.54 -6.62
C ILE A 78 12.49 -7.45 -5.43
N ILE A 79 12.07 -6.83 -4.32
CA ILE A 79 12.90 -6.72 -3.11
C ILE A 79 13.25 -8.10 -2.56
N ARG A 80 12.30 -9.05 -2.62
CA ARG A 80 12.51 -10.44 -2.22
C ARG A 80 13.66 -11.14 -2.95
N LEU A 81 14.02 -10.70 -4.16
CA LEU A 81 15.18 -11.23 -4.90
C LEU A 81 16.53 -10.84 -4.28
N LEU A 82 16.53 -9.93 -3.30
CA LEU A 82 17.72 -9.46 -2.59
C LEU A 82 17.94 -10.17 -1.25
N LEU A 83 17.03 -11.07 -0.85
CA LEU A 83 17.12 -11.91 0.37
C LEU A 83 18.01 -13.14 0.13
#